data_AF-A0A4Q3W0N5-F1
#
_entry.id   AF-A0A4Q3W0N5-F1
#
_cell.length_a   1.000
_cell.length_b   1.000
_cell.length_c   1.000
_cell.angle_alpha   90.00
_cell.angle_beta   90.00
_cell.angle_gamma   90.00
#
_symmetry.space_group_name_H-M   'P 1'
#
loop_
_entity.id
_entity.type
_entity.pdbx_description
1 polymer ?
#
loop_
_entity_poly.entity_id
_entity_poly.type
_entity_poly.pdbx_seq_one_letter_code
_entity_poly.pdbx_strand_id
1 'polypeptide(L)'
;HMPIEMQVDKKVKIITQADAYDIKVSDKLEDYPKTPAVPQKNSIAIPSETIDCLHVALATIAPGYLNRPMLMNVLLELQAGKMIVASTDGAYQVYTKQFDSDNQEAEQFLLSKKFLSVIDAGKPAKLYYHSKHVAFEMDDTVIIGTRVNGQYVKYLDIFPADWAPNLILPKDVLVQAMQKCSLASDEYKKTTINLKKKGELKLTSDDHAIKVNVVVEGNYTGDVEVTALNSEAVLNVLGQVETDEIELAIHDAKRSIVITCKNDPGYRGLLMPIAS
;
A
#
# COMPACT_ATOMS: atom_id res chain seq x y z
N HIS A 1 36.23 -14.57 -4.90
CA HIS A 1 36.24 -13.37 -4.06
C HIS A 1 37.65 -13.10 -3.58
N MET A 2 38.17 -11.89 -3.78
CA MET A 2 39.47 -11.50 -3.21
C MET A 2 39.30 -11.28 -1.69
N PRO A 3 40.22 -11.77 -0.85
CA PRO A 3 40.14 -11.57 0.59
C PRO A 3 40.31 -10.09 0.93
N ILE A 4 39.46 -9.60 1.83
CA ILE A 4 39.59 -8.28 2.46
C ILE A 4 39.95 -8.53 3.92
N GLU A 5 41.00 -7.90 4.41
CA GLU A 5 41.37 -7.91 5.82
C GLU A 5 40.93 -6.58 6.47
N MET A 6 40.23 -6.67 7.61
CA MET A 6 39.84 -5.51 8.40
C MET A 6 40.53 -5.56 9.76
N GLN A 7 41.26 -4.49 10.09
CA GLN A 7 41.88 -4.29 11.40
C GLN A 7 41.20 -3.11 12.10
N VAL A 8 40.71 -3.34 13.32
CA VAL A 8 39.98 -2.34 14.12
C VAL A 8 40.79 -2.00 15.38
N ASP A 9 41.25 -0.76 15.45
CA ASP A 9 41.80 -0.11 16.66
C ASP A 9 41.17 1.31 16.75
N LYS A 10 41.91 2.34 17.19
CA LYS A 10 41.49 3.77 17.09
C LYS A 10 41.20 4.26 15.66
N LYS A 11 41.44 3.42 14.65
CA LYS A 11 41.13 3.62 13.23
C LYS A 11 40.67 2.28 12.66
N VAL A 12 39.87 2.32 11.61
CA VAL A 12 39.52 1.11 10.84
C VAL A 12 40.41 1.08 9.61
N LYS A 13 41.24 0.03 9.48
CA LYS A 13 42.10 -0.17 8.31
C LYS A 13 41.54 -1.31 7.47
N ILE A 14 41.31 -1.04 6.19
CA ILE A 14 40.86 -2.02 5.20
C ILE A 14 42.02 -2.29 4.25
N ILE A 15 42.46 -3.54 4.17
CA ILE A 15 43.60 -3.96 3.34
C ILE A 15 43.09 -4.91 2.25
N THR A 16 43.43 -4.60 1.01
CA THR A 16 43.24 -5.46 -0.16
C THR A 16 44.61 -5.97 -0.64
N GLN A 17 44.66 -6.71 -1.75
CA GLN A 17 45.95 -7.17 -2.31
C GLN A 17 46.88 -6.03 -2.74
N ALA A 18 46.33 -4.89 -3.19
CA ALA A 18 47.11 -3.79 -3.74
C ALA A 18 46.96 -2.49 -2.97
N ASP A 19 45.91 -2.36 -2.16
CA ASP A 19 45.48 -1.09 -1.59
C ASP A 19 45.31 -1.19 -0.07
N ALA A 20 45.46 -0.06 0.61
CA ALA A 20 45.14 0.09 2.02
C ALA A 20 44.37 1.40 2.24
N TYR A 21 43.25 1.30 2.97
CA TYR A 21 42.39 2.43 3.31
C TYR A 21 42.37 2.62 4.82
N ASP A 22 42.75 3.82 5.27
CA ASP A 22 42.69 4.21 6.68
C ASP A 22 41.46 5.08 6.94
N ILE A 23 40.44 4.49 7.57
CA ILE A 23 39.22 5.20 7.99
C ILE A 23 39.44 5.75 9.40
N LYS A 24 39.43 7.07 9.52
CA LYS A 24 39.49 7.76 10.81
C LYS A 24 38.12 7.66 11.49
N VAL A 25 38.08 7.07 12.67
CA VAL A 25 36.89 7.00 13.52
C VAL A 25 37.12 7.91 14.73
N SER A 26 36.31 8.96 14.85
CA SER A 26 36.39 9.92 15.97
C SER A 26 35.44 9.58 17.12
N ASP A 27 34.35 8.88 16.82
CA ASP A 27 33.29 8.59 17.77
C ASP A 27 33.64 7.37 18.62
N LYS A 28 33.29 7.40 19.91
CA LYS A 28 33.53 6.26 20.79
C LYS A 28 32.44 5.22 20.54
N LEU A 29 32.81 3.94 20.60
CA LEU A 29 31.84 2.84 20.53
C LEU A 29 30.72 2.97 21.57
N GLU A 30 31.06 3.49 22.75
CA GLU A 30 30.13 3.76 23.86
C GLU A 30 29.04 4.79 23.52
N ASP A 31 29.32 5.70 22.59
CA ASP A 31 28.40 6.74 22.12
C ASP A 31 27.44 6.21 21.05
N TYR A 32 27.74 5.04 20.46
CA TYR A 32 26.86 4.41 19.48
C TYR A 32 25.57 3.92 20.15
N PRO A 33 24.39 4.20 19.58
CA PRO A 33 23.13 3.81 20.18
C PRO A 33 23.05 2.29 20.33
N LYS A 34 22.69 1.83 21.53
CA LYS A 34 22.49 0.40 21.79
C LYS A 34 21.32 -0.12 20.97
N THR A 35 21.53 -1.24 20.26
CA THR A 35 20.47 -1.94 19.56
C THR A 35 19.42 -2.42 20.57
N PRO A 36 18.12 -2.14 20.36
CA PRO A 36 17.07 -2.70 21.19
C PRO A 36 17.12 -4.23 21.17
N ALA A 37 16.79 -4.87 22.29
CA ALA A 37 16.65 -6.32 22.31
C ALA A 37 15.44 -6.74 21.45
N VAL A 38 15.60 -7.83 20.70
CA VAL A 38 14.50 -8.43 19.93
C VAL A 38 13.43 -8.92 20.92
N PRO A 39 12.15 -8.57 20.74
CA PRO A 39 11.08 -9.16 21.53
C PRO A 39 11.07 -10.69 21.30
N GLN A 40 11.24 -11.53 22.32
CA GLN A 40 11.20 -12.99 22.13
C GLN A 40 9.88 -13.64 22.55
N LYS A 41 8.92 -12.87 23.07
CA LYS A 41 7.75 -13.44 23.77
C LYS A 41 6.61 -13.84 22.84
N ASN A 42 6.37 -13.07 21.78
CA ASN A 42 5.31 -13.32 20.79
C ASN A 42 5.99 -13.41 19.42
N SER A 43 5.71 -14.48 18.66
CA SER A 43 6.20 -14.65 17.30
C SER A 43 5.08 -15.08 16.38
N ILE A 44 4.94 -14.40 15.25
CA ILE A 44 3.91 -14.69 14.25
C ILE A 44 4.59 -14.93 12.92
N ALA A 45 4.26 -16.03 12.26
CA ALA A 45 4.74 -16.30 10.91
C ALA A 45 4.02 -15.37 9.93
N ILE A 46 4.80 -14.60 9.16
CA ILE A 46 4.31 -13.72 8.11
C ILE A 46 4.72 -14.31 6.76
N PRO A 47 3.76 -14.80 5.95
CA PRO A 47 4.04 -15.29 4.60
C PRO A 47 4.65 -14.20 3.71
N SER A 48 5.42 -14.60 2.70
CA SER A 48 6.01 -13.68 1.73
C SER A 48 4.96 -12.81 1.04
N GLU A 49 3.81 -13.38 0.67
CA GLU A 49 2.71 -12.65 0.01
C GLU A 49 2.17 -11.52 0.90
N THR A 50 2.14 -11.71 2.22
CA THR A 50 1.76 -10.65 3.17
C THR A 50 2.79 -9.54 3.19
N ILE A 51 4.09 -9.86 3.15
CA ILE A 51 5.18 -8.86 3.04
C ILE A 51 5.09 -8.09 1.72
N ASP A 52 4.82 -8.78 0.61
CA ASP A 52 4.63 -8.15 -0.70
C ASP A 52 3.45 -7.17 -0.66
N CYS A 53 2.34 -7.58 -0.06
CA CYS A 53 1.18 -6.72 0.09
C CYS A 53 1.42 -5.52 1.03
N LEU A 54 2.29 -5.64 2.03
CA LEU A 54 2.73 -4.48 2.84
C LEU A 54 3.44 -3.43 1.98
N HIS A 55 4.26 -3.86 1.02
CA HIS A 55 4.94 -2.96 0.08
C HIS A 55 3.95 -2.33 -0.89
N VAL A 56 3.04 -3.13 -1.46
CA VAL A 56 1.99 -2.69 -2.39
C VAL A 56 1.06 -1.66 -1.72
N ALA A 57 0.73 -1.85 -0.44
CA ALA A 57 -0.09 -0.95 0.36
C ALA A 57 0.51 0.46 0.52
N LEU A 58 1.82 0.65 0.30
CA LEU A 58 2.46 1.97 0.37
C LEU A 58 1.98 2.95 -0.71
N ALA A 59 1.34 2.47 -1.78
CA ALA A 59 0.83 3.35 -2.84
C ALA A 59 -0.37 4.21 -2.39
N THR A 60 -1.09 3.80 -1.35
CA THR A 60 -2.35 4.44 -0.91
C THR A 60 -2.26 5.09 0.46
N ILE A 61 -1.06 5.19 1.08
CA ILE A 61 -0.86 6.01 2.29
C ILE A 61 -0.81 7.50 1.94
N ALA A 62 -0.90 8.38 2.94
CA ALA A 62 -0.74 9.84 2.78
C ALA A 62 0.56 10.35 3.44
N PRO A 63 1.72 10.30 2.76
CA PRO A 63 2.96 10.85 3.29
C PRO A 63 2.81 12.36 3.57
N GLY A 64 3.18 12.80 4.78
CA GLY A 64 3.12 14.23 5.15
C GLY A 64 1.82 14.66 5.82
N TYR A 65 0.88 13.75 6.07
CA TYR A 65 -0.35 14.04 6.83
C TYR A 65 -0.09 14.05 8.35
N LEU A 66 0.74 15.01 8.80
CA LEU A 66 1.28 15.09 10.15
C LEU A 66 0.21 15.11 11.26
N ASN A 67 -0.97 15.68 10.98
CA ASN A 67 -2.09 15.75 11.91
C ASN A 67 -2.85 14.42 12.05
N ARG A 68 -2.63 13.47 11.13
CA ARG A 68 -3.24 12.13 11.12
C ARG A 68 -2.14 11.09 10.87
N PRO A 69 -1.19 10.93 11.80
CA PRO A 69 0.02 10.12 11.60
C PRO A 69 -0.29 8.65 11.30
N MET A 70 -1.44 8.13 11.72
CA MET A 70 -1.86 6.76 11.37
C MET A 70 -1.94 6.56 9.85
N LEU A 71 -2.38 7.57 9.08
CA LEU A 71 -2.53 7.51 7.62
C LEU A 71 -1.19 7.55 6.85
N MET A 72 -0.09 7.82 7.55
CA MET A 72 1.27 7.75 7.00
C MET A 72 1.86 6.33 7.05
N ASN A 73 1.11 5.37 7.61
CA ASN A 73 1.54 4.01 7.85
C ASN A 73 0.59 3.03 7.16
N VAL A 74 1.13 1.86 6.81
CA VAL A 74 0.34 0.69 6.41
C VAL A 74 -0.12 -0.02 7.68
N LEU A 75 -1.38 -0.44 7.71
CA LEU A 75 -1.93 -1.30 8.75
C LEU A 75 -1.65 -2.75 8.41
N LEU A 76 -1.01 -3.47 9.34
CA LEU A 76 -1.10 -4.92 9.46
C LEU A 76 -1.97 -5.22 10.67
N GLU A 77 -3.13 -5.80 10.43
CA GLU A 77 -4.10 -6.16 11.45
C GLU A 77 -4.17 -7.68 11.56
N LEU A 78 -4.05 -8.16 12.79
CA LEU A 78 -4.22 -9.55 13.15
C LEU A 78 -5.58 -9.74 13.78
N GLN A 79 -6.28 -10.78 13.34
CA GLN A 79 -7.53 -11.22 13.89
C GLN A 79 -7.49 -12.75 14.04
N ALA A 80 -8.43 -13.31 14.78
CA ALA A 80 -8.55 -14.76 14.90
C ALA A 80 -8.76 -15.39 13.51
N GLY A 81 -7.80 -16.21 13.07
CA GLY A 81 -7.84 -16.90 11.78
C GLY A 81 -7.37 -16.08 10.57
N LYS A 82 -7.01 -14.80 10.74
CA LYS A 82 -6.83 -13.88 9.60
C LYS A 82 -5.73 -12.82 9.82
N MET A 83 -5.10 -12.43 8.72
CA MET A 83 -4.28 -11.23 8.62
C MET A 83 -4.89 -10.29 7.59
N ILE A 84 -4.91 -8.99 7.88
CA ILE A 84 -5.42 -7.97 6.99
C ILE A 84 -4.35 -6.91 6.80
N VAL A 85 -3.98 -6.65 5.55
CA VAL A 85 -3.19 -5.48 5.19
C VAL A 85 -4.15 -4.42 4.69
N ALA A 86 -4.04 -3.19 5.22
CA ALA A 86 -4.85 -2.07 4.77
C ALA A 86 -4.08 -0.76 4.72
N SER A 87 -4.48 0.13 3.82
CA SER A 87 -3.93 1.48 3.73
C SER A 87 -4.91 2.44 3.06
N THR A 88 -4.88 3.70 3.48
CA THR A 88 -5.74 4.76 2.94
C THR A 88 -5.11 6.13 3.14
N ASP A 89 -5.45 7.07 2.26
CA ASP A 89 -5.10 8.49 2.37
C ASP A 89 -6.11 9.28 3.21
N GLY A 90 -7.21 8.62 3.61
CA GLY A 90 -8.31 9.23 4.36
C GLY A 90 -9.21 10.14 3.53
N ALA A 91 -9.08 10.15 2.20
CA ALA A 91 -9.82 11.01 1.29
C ALA A 91 -10.43 10.26 0.09
N TYR A 92 -9.61 9.63 -0.75
CA TYR A 92 -10.04 9.15 -2.07
C TYR A 92 -9.96 7.64 -2.23
N GLN A 93 -9.13 6.95 -1.46
CA GLN A 93 -8.80 5.54 -1.73
C GLN A 93 -8.61 4.71 -0.47
N VAL A 94 -8.92 3.42 -0.59
CA VAL A 94 -8.54 2.38 0.36
C VAL A 94 -8.04 1.16 -0.40
N TYR A 95 -6.97 0.56 0.12
CA TYR A 95 -6.51 -0.77 -0.23
C TYR A 95 -6.75 -1.71 0.95
N THR A 96 -7.25 -2.91 0.68
CA THR A 96 -7.32 -3.99 1.66
C THR A 96 -7.00 -5.33 1.00
N LYS A 97 -6.26 -6.18 1.71
CA LYS A 97 -5.98 -7.56 1.31
C LYS A 97 -6.02 -8.46 2.54
N GLN A 98 -6.87 -9.48 2.50
CA GLN A 98 -7.02 -10.47 3.58
C GLN A 98 -6.29 -11.77 3.23
N PHE A 99 -5.64 -12.35 4.24
CA PHE A 99 -4.99 -13.66 4.21
C PHE A 99 -5.52 -14.52 5.35
N ASP A 100 -5.54 -15.84 5.13
CA ASP A 100 -5.74 -16.79 6.22
C ASP A 100 -4.50 -16.84 7.13
N SER A 101 -4.71 -17.10 8.42
CA SER A 101 -3.64 -17.15 9.41
C SER A 101 -3.99 -18.11 10.53
N ASP A 102 -3.01 -18.84 11.03
CA ASP A 102 -3.19 -19.70 12.21
C ASP A 102 -3.26 -18.90 13.52
N ASN A 103 -2.92 -17.61 13.47
CA ASN A 103 -2.92 -16.73 14.63
C ASN A 103 -4.33 -16.54 15.22
N GLN A 104 -4.42 -16.58 16.55
CA GLN A 104 -5.67 -16.39 17.30
C GLN A 104 -5.72 -15.06 18.06
N GLU A 105 -4.60 -14.33 18.12
CA GLU A 105 -4.53 -13.05 18.81
C GLU A 105 -5.06 -11.90 17.95
N ALA A 106 -5.62 -10.88 18.59
CA ALA A 106 -5.99 -9.63 17.94
C ALA A 106 -4.98 -8.55 18.29
N GLU A 107 -4.37 -7.95 17.27
CA GLU A 107 -3.35 -6.91 17.44
C GLU A 107 -3.22 -6.09 16.15
N GLN A 108 -2.81 -4.82 16.27
CA GLN A 108 -2.61 -3.93 15.14
C GLN A 108 -1.18 -3.36 15.13
N PHE A 109 -0.59 -3.35 13.94
CA PHE A 109 0.71 -2.76 13.68
C PHE A 109 0.58 -1.69 12.60
N LEU A 110 1.03 -0.49 12.95
CA LEU A 110 1.18 0.61 12.02
C LEU A 110 2.64 0.63 11.57
N LEU A 111 2.86 0.23 10.32
CA LEU A 111 4.17 0.05 9.73
C LEU A 111 4.50 1.23 8.82
N SER A 112 5.52 1.99 9.21
CA SER A 112 5.93 3.18 8.45
C SER A 112 6.62 2.82 7.15
N LYS A 113 6.54 3.70 6.15
CA LYS A 113 7.28 3.56 4.88
C LYS A 113 8.77 3.29 5.09
N LYS A 114 9.40 3.99 6.04
CA LYS A 114 10.83 3.81 6.36
C LYS A 114 11.14 2.42 6.92
N PHE A 115 10.22 1.86 7.71
CA PHE A 115 10.37 0.53 8.28
C PHE A 115 10.17 -0.55 7.22
N LEU A 116 9.14 -0.40 6.39
CA LEU A 116 8.87 -1.32 5.29
C LEU A 116 9.98 -1.28 4.22
N SER A 117 10.57 -0.11 3.92
CA SER A 117 11.58 0.04 2.87
C SER A 117 12.90 -0.72 3.11
N VAL A 118 13.12 -1.22 4.32
CA VAL A 118 14.31 -2.03 4.66
C VAL A 118 13.98 -3.51 4.85
N ILE A 119 12.70 -3.90 4.71
CA ILE A 119 12.24 -5.29 4.75
C ILE A 119 12.26 -5.82 3.32
N ASP A 120 12.84 -6.99 3.10
CA ASP A 120 12.92 -7.59 1.77
C ASP A 120 11.56 -8.16 1.36
N ALA A 121 11.08 -7.74 0.18
CA ALA A 121 9.94 -8.36 -0.48
C ALA A 121 10.27 -9.79 -0.96
N GLY A 122 9.24 -10.60 -1.18
CA GLY A 122 9.33 -11.97 -1.71
C GLY A 122 9.84 -13.01 -0.72
N LYS A 123 10.07 -12.64 0.54
CA LYS A 123 10.56 -13.53 1.60
C LYS A 123 9.58 -13.62 2.76
N PRO A 124 9.37 -14.82 3.34
CA PRO A 124 8.63 -14.93 4.58
C PRO A 124 9.45 -14.38 5.74
N ALA A 125 8.77 -14.00 6.82
CA ALA A 125 9.40 -13.44 8.01
C ALA A 125 8.74 -13.96 9.29
N LYS A 126 9.45 -13.83 10.41
CA LYS A 126 8.84 -13.90 11.74
C LYS A 126 8.65 -12.49 12.28
N LEU A 127 7.43 -12.17 12.66
CA LEU A 127 7.08 -10.93 13.33
C LEU A 127 7.15 -11.12 14.84
N TYR A 128 7.95 -10.30 15.49
CA TYR A 128 8.02 -10.19 16.94
C TYR A 128 7.54 -8.82 17.41
N TYR A 129 6.90 -8.76 18.57
CA TYR A 129 6.45 -7.49 19.12
C TYR A 129 6.34 -7.49 20.64
N HIS A 130 6.41 -6.30 21.22
CA HIS A 130 5.93 -6.00 22.57
C HIS A 130 5.31 -4.59 22.57
N SER A 131 5.18 -3.95 23.73
CA SER A 131 4.60 -2.61 23.86
C SER A 131 5.35 -1.45 23.20
N LYS A 132 6.65 -1.58 22.85
CA LYS A 132 7.45 -0.47 22.29
C LYS A 132 8.10 -0.78 20.95
N HIS A 133 8.42 -2.04 20.70
CA HIS A 133 9.13 -2.45 19.49
C HIS A 133 8.36 -3.51 18.72
N VAL A 134 8.57 -3.47 17.41
CA VAL A 134 8.17 -4.49 16.45
C VAL A 134 9.42 -4.89 15.69
N ALA A 135 9.59 -6.18 15.37
CA ALA A 135 10.74 -6.66 14.65
C ALA A 135 10.32 -7.71 13.61
N PHE A 136 10.92 -7.62 12.42
CA PHE A 136 10.85 -8.66 11.40
C PHE A 136 12.20 -9.39 11.37
N GLU A 137 12.18 -10.70 11.54
CA GLU A 137 13.33 -11.59 11.35
C GLU A 137 13.16 -12.34 10.02
N MET A 138 14.16 -12.24 9.16
CA MET A 138 14.21 -12.88 7.84
C MET A 138 15.62 -13.45 7.66
N ASP A 139 15.74 -14.76 7.43
CA ASP A 139 17.04 -15.43 7.28
C ASP A 139 18.04 -15.09 8.41
N ASP A 140 19.07 -14.30 8.11
CA ASP A 140 20.14 -13.83 9.01
C ASP A 140 19.98 -12.36 9.45
N THR A 141 18.88 -11.72 9.05
CA THR A 141 18.63 -10.29 9.23
C THR A 141 17.46 -10.04 10.18
N VAL A 142 17.67 -9.15 11.16
CA VAL A 142 16.62 -8.69 12.08
C VAL A 142 16.46 -7.18 11.97
N ILE A 143 15.25 -6.75 11.62
CA ILE A 143 14.90 -5.35 11.42
C ILE A 143 14.00 -4.93 12.57
N ILE A 144 14.48 -4.01 13.41
CA ILE A 144 13.77 -3.56 14.61
C ILE A 144 13.27 -2.13 14.41
N GLY A 145 11.97 -1.93 14.66
CA GLY A 145 11.28 -0.65 14.59
C GLY A 145 10.63 -0.29 15.91
N THR A 146 10.39 1.00 16.11
CA THR A 146 9.54 1.48 17.20
C THR A 146 8.08 1.36 16.78
N ARG A 147 7.23 0.82 17.65
CA ARG A 147 5.78 0.76 17.39
C ARG A 147 5.23 2.18 17.31
N VAL A 148 4.42 2.42 16.28
CA VAL A 148 3.61 3.64 16.18
C VAL A 148 2.36 3.42 17.01
N ASN A 149 2.18 4.22 18.06
CA ASN A 149 1.00 4.17 18.91
C ASN A 149 -0.17 4.89 18.25
N GLY A 150 -1.38 4.34 18.41
CA GLY A 150 -2.61 4.93 17.91
C GLY A 150 -3.52 3.89 17.28
N GLN A 151 -4.79 4.23 17.17
CA GLN A 151 -5.77 3.42 16.45
C GLN A 151 -5.76 3.81 14.97
N TYR A 152 -5.84 2.83 14.08
CA TYR A 152 -6.06 3.12 12.67
C TYR A 152 -7.46 3.68 12.44
N VAL A 153 -7.67 4.38 11.33
CA VAL A 153 -9.01 4.88 10.99
C VAL A 153 -9.97 3.73 10.73
N LYS A 154 -11.26 3.93 10.99
CA LYS A 154 -12.31 2.93 10.71
C LYS A 154 -12.60 2.86 9.20
N TYR A 155 -11.65 2.34 8.44
CA TYR A 155 -11.72 2.25 6.98
C TYR A 155 -12.85 1.34 6.47
N LEU A 156 -13.31 0.39 7.29
CA LEU A 156 -14.43 -0.48 6.95
C LEU A 156 -15.78 0.26 6.94
N ASP A 157 -15.93 1.33 7.72
CA ASP A 157 -17.21 2.06 7.85
C ASP A 157 -17.64 2.75 6.53
N ILE A 158 -16.70 2.94 5.59
CA ILE A 158 -16.96 3.55 4.28
C ILE A 158 -17.22 2.54 3.17
N PHE A 159 -17.09 1.23 3.42
CA PHE A 159 -17.49 0.22 2.45
C PHE A 159 -19.02 0.13 2.38
N PRO A 160 -19.62 0.10 1.18
CA PRO A 160 -21.05 -0.07 1.05
C PRO A 160 -21.45 -1.50 1.42
N ALA A 161 -22.66 -1.65 1.99
CA ALA A 161 -23.19 -2.97 2.36
C ALA A 161 -23.44 -3.88 1.14
N ASP A 162 -23.77 -3.28 0.00
CA ASP A 162 -23.89 -3.96 -1.29
C ASP A 162 -22.77 -3.50 -2.23
N TRP A 163 -22.07 -4.47 -2.78
CA TRP A 163 -20.94 -4.30 -3.69
C TRP A 163 -20.93 -5.38 -4.77
N ALA A 164 -22.10 -5.89 -5.15
CA ALA A 164 -22.22 -6.77 -6.31
C ALA A 164 -21.65 -6.08 -7.57
N PRO A 165 -20.71 -6.69 -8.31
CA PRO A 165 -20.14 -6.08 -9.49
C PRO A 165 -21.20 -5.79 -10.56
N ASN A 166 -21.13 -4.58 -11.13
CA ASN A 166 -21.99 -4.17 -12.23
C ASN A 166 -21.20 -3.55 -13.40
N LEU A 167 -19.88 -3.60 -13.34
CA LEU A 167 -18.96 -3.32 -14.44
C LEU A 167 -17.77 -4.28 -14.36
N ILE A 168 -17.45 -4.92 -15.47
CA ILE A 168 -16.29 -5.81 -15.62
C ILE A 168 -15.51 -5.36 -16.86
N LEU A 169 -14.20 -5.21 -16.72
CA LEU A 169 -13.31 -4.80 -17.80
C LEU A 169 -11.85 -5.20 -17.53
N PRO A 170 -11.01 -5.26 -18.58
CA PRO A 170 -9.58 -5.42 -18.39
C PRO A 170 -8.98 -4.24 -17.61
N LYS A 171 -8.13 -4.53 -16.63
CA LYS A 171 -7.41 -3.56 -15.81
C LYS A 171 -6.67 -2.54 -16.67
N ASP A 172 -5.90 -3.02 -17.64
CA ASP A 172 -5.03 -2.19 -18.47
C ASP A 172 -5.82 -1.18 -19.31
N VAL A 173 -7.05 -1.52 -19.71
CA VAL A 173 -7.93 -0.61 -20.45
C VAL A 173 -8.29 0.60 -19.57
N LEU A 174 -8.65 0.37 -18.31
CA LEU A 174 -8.97 1.44 -17.36
C LEU A 174 -7.72 2.23 -16.96
N VAL A 175 -6.59 1.55 -16.71
CA VAL A 175 -5.31 2.19 -16.38
C VAL A 175 -4.89 3.15 -17.48
N GLN A 176 -4.88 2.72 -18.75
CA GLN A 176 -4.49 3.58 -19.86
C GLN A 176 -5.43 4.77 -20.05
N ALA A 177 -6.74 4.57 -19.82
CA ALA A 177 -7.70 5.67 -19.89
C ALA A 177 -7.49 6.69 -18.78
N MET A 178 -7.27 6.24 -17.54
CA MET A 178 -6.99 7.10 -16.40
C MET A 178 -5.65 7.83 -16.52
N GLN A 179 -4.60 7.18 -17.04
CA GLN A 179 -3.32 7.83 -17.34
C GLN A 179 -3.49 8.97 -18.34
N LYS A 180 -4.23 8.76 -19.42
CA LYS A 180 -4.53 9.83 -20.39
C LYS A 180 -5.32 10.96 -19.76
N CYS A 181 -6.36 10.65 -18.98
CA CYS A 181 -7.15 11.66 -18.29
C CYS A 181 -6.34 12.44 -17.25
N SER A 182 -5.36 11.81 -16.57
CA SER A 182 -4.49 12.51 -15.60
C SER A 182 -3.59 13.58 -16.23
N LEU A 183 -3.49 13.64 -17.56
CA LEU A 183 -2.76 14.71 -18.26
C LEU A 183 -3.48 16.07 -18.18
N ALA A 184 -4.80 16.06 -18.05
CA ALA A 184 -5.60 17.24 -17.75
C ALA A 184 -6.01 17.13 -16.28
N SER A 185 -5.30 17.83 -15.41
CA SER A 185 -5.42 17.68 -13.96
C SER A 185 -5.76 19.01 -13.34
N ASP A 186 -6.99 19.12 -12.83
CA ASP A 186 -7.33 20.13 -11.85
C ASP A 186 -6.67 19.81 -10.49
N GLU A 187 -6.93 20.65 -9.48
CA GLU A 187 -6.41 20.45 -8.12
C GLU A 187 -6.87 19.13 -7.47
N TYR A 188 -7.97 18.55 -7.95
CA TYR A 188 -8.56 17.31 -7.46
C TYR A 188 -8.24 16.08 -8.33
N LYS A 189 -7.47 16.27 -9.41
CA LYS A 189 -7.19 15.27 -10.45
C LYS A 189 -8.47 14.60 -10.97
N LYS A 190 -9.57 15.35 -11.05
CA LYS A 190 -10.93 14.85 -11.30
C LYS A 190 -11.07 14.29 -12.71
N THR A 191 -11.54 13.06 -12.81
CA THR A 191 -11.97 12.42 -14.06
C THR A 191 -13.42 12.02 -13.96
N THR A 192 -14.25 12.53 -14.86
CA THR A 192 -15.67 12.17 -14.98
C THR A 192 -15.81 10.92 -15.82
N ILE A 193 -16.59 9.94 -15.34
CA ILE A 193 -16.90 8.70 -16.03
C ILE A 193 -18.39 8.73 -16.37
N ASN A 194 -18.71 8.78 -17.67
CA ASN A 194 -20.05 8.70 -18.18
C ASN A 194 -20.37 7.26 -18.62
N LEU A 195 -21.47 6.74 -18.08
CA LEU A 195 -21.90 5.35 -18.16
C LEU A 195 -23.23 5.20 -18.93
N LYS A 196 -23.76 6.30 -19.51
CA LYS A 196 -25.09 6.33 -20.15
C LYS A 196 -25.22 5.41 -21.36
N LYS A 197 -24.12 5.20 -22.08
CA LYS A 197 -24.13 4.44 -23.33
C LYS A 197 -23.74 2.99 -23.05
N LYS A 198 -24.66 2.06 -23.33
CA LYS A 198 -24.41 0.63 -23.14
C LYS A 198 -23.17 0.17 -23.93
N GLY A 199 -22.28 -0.56 -23.26
CA GLY A 199 -21.06 -1.11 -23.86
C GLY A 199 -19.89 -0.11 -23.91
N GLU A 200 -20.09 1.14 -23.48
CA GLU A 200 -19.10 2.21 -23.58
C GLU A 200 -18.97 2.98 -22.27
N LEU A 201 -17.74 3.24 -21.83
CA LEU A 201 -17.44 4.19 -20.78
C LEU A 201 -16.73 5.38 -21.42
N LYS A 202 -17.26 6.59 -21.23
CA LYS A 202 -16.61 7.82 -21.67
C LYS A 202 -15.98 8.53 -20.48
N LEU A 203 -14.65 8.64 -20.49
CA LEU A 203 -13.87 9.34 -19.50
C LEU A 203 -13.50 10.73 -20.00
N THR A 204 -13.75 11.75 -19.19
CA THR A 204 -13.41 13.14 -19.51
C THR A 204 -12.72 13.79 -18.33
N SER A 205 -11.63 14.50 -18.62
CA SER A 205 -10.99 15.45 -17.72
C SER A 205 -10.75 16.76 -18.47
N ASP A 206 -10.82 17.87 -17.74
CA ASP A 206 -10.82 19.21 -18.31
C ASP A 206 -10.18 20.15 -17.29
N ASP A 207 -9.07 20.79 -17.66
CA ASP A 207 -8.45 21.86 -16.88
C ASP A 207 -8.37 23.15 -17.73
N HIS A 208 -7.66 24.16 -17.24
CA HIS A 208 -7.58 25.45 -17.94
C HIS A 208 -6.76 25.41 -19.25
N ALA A 209 -5.98 24.35 -19.48
CA ALA A 209 -5.05 24.21 -20.59
C ALA A 209 -5.44 23.10 -21.57
N ILE A 210 -5.93 21.96 -21.07
CA ILE A 210 -6.14 20.75 -21.85
C ILE A 210 -7.49 20.11 -21.49
N LYS A 211 -8.19 19.62 -22.52
CA LYS A 211 -9.35 18.75 -22.38
C LYS A 211 -9.06 17.37 -22.96
N VAL A 212 -9.24 16.33 -22.17
CA VAL A 212 -9.04 14.94 -22.58
C VAL A 212 -10.39 14.23 -22.65
N ASN A 213 -10.61 13.48 -23.73
CA ASN A 213 -11.75 12.59 -23.87
C ASN A 213 -11.25 11.22 -24.30
N VAL A 214 -11.53 10.20 -23.49
CA VAL A 214 -11.19 8.81 -23.77
C VAL A 214 -12.48 8.00 -23.78
N VAL A 215 -12.57 7.09 -24.72
CA VAL A 215 -13.67 6.13 -24.81
C VAL A 215 -13.08 4.75 -24.68
N VAL A 216 -13.66 3.92 -23.81
CA VAL A 216 -13.29 2.52 -23.66
C VAL A 216 -14.52 1.63 -23.68
N GLU A 217 -14.35 0.40 -24.13
CA GLU A 217 -15.40 -0.61 -24.06
C GLU A 217 -15.56 -1.10 -22.62
N GLY A 218 -16.81 -1.27 -22.19
CA GLY A 218 -17.12 -1.71 -20.83
C GLY A 218 -18.58 -2.12 -20.70
N ASN A 219 -18.81 -3.29 -20.09
CA ASN A 219 -20.15 -3.82 -19.89
C ASN A 219 -20.71 -3.37 -18.53
N TYR A 220 -21.15 -2.11 -18.45
CA TYR A 220 -21.88 -1.59 -17.29
C TYR A 220 -23.36 -2.01 -17.34
N THR A 221 -23.89 -2.50 -16.22
CA THR A 221 -25.29 -2.97 -16.10
C THR A 221 -26.07 -2.30 -14.98
N GLY A 222 -25.56 -1.21 -14.40
CA GLY A 222 -26.25 -0.45 -13.35
C GLY A 222 -26.98 0.79 -13.87
N ASP A 223 -27.53 1.57 -12.93
CA ASP A 223 -28.37 2.75 -13.21
C ASP A 223 -27.63 4.10 -13.05
N VAL A 224 -26.39 4.09 -12.56
CA VAL A 224 -25.61 5.32 -12.39
C VAL A 224 -25.21 5.84 -13.77
N GLU A 225 -25.67 7.03 -14.11
CA GLU A 225 -25.35 7.62 -15.41
C GLU A 225 -23.95 8.24 -15.47
N VAL A 226 -23.52 8.86 -14.38
CA VAL A 226 -22.27 9.63 -14.28
C VAL A 226 -21.72 9.55 -12.86
N THR A 227 -20.40 9.37 -12.75
CA THR A 227 -19.64 9.54 -11.51
C THR A 227 -18.33 10.27 -11.83
N ALA A 228 -17.60 10.72 -10.80
CA ALA A 228 -16.28 11.30 -10.97
C ALA A 228 -15.34 10.78 -9.89
N LEU A 229 -14.09 10.51 -10.27
CA LEU A 229 -13.07 9.96 -9.38
C LEU A 229 -11.77 10.77 -9.50
N ASN A 230 -10.94 10.68 -8.46
CA ASN A 230 -9.55 11.14 -8.55
C ASN A 230 -8.76 10.14 -9.40
N SER A 231 -8.20 10.59 -10.52
CA SER A 231 -7.49 9.71 -11.46
C SER A 231 -6.24 9.06 -10.86
N GLU A 232 -5.48 9.77 -10.03
CA GLU A 232 -4.31 9.21 -9.34
C GLU A 232 -4.72 8.17 -8.31
N ALA A 233 -5.80 8.40 -7.56
CA ALA A 233 -6.35 7.42 -6.63
C ALA A 233 -6.77 6.12 -7.34
N VAL A 234 -7.41 6.25 -8.51
CA VAL A 234 -7.72 5.08 -9.34
C VAL A 234 -6.44 4.35 -9.75
N LEU A 235 -5.43 5.08 -10.26
CA LEU A 235 -4.17 4.49 -10.70
C LEU A 235 -3.41 3.79 -9.57
N ASN A 236 -3.40 4.36 -8.37
CA ASN A 236 -2.80 3.72 -7.19
C ASN A 236 -3.51 2.41 -6.85
N VAL A 237 -4.84 2.42 -6.74
CA VAL A 237 -5.63 1.22 -6.40
C VAL A 237 -5.49 0.14 -7.46
N LEU A 238 -5.53 0.50 -8.75
CA LEU A 238 -5.35 -0.45 -9.85
C LEU A 238 -3.92 -0.97 -9.96
N GLY A 239 -2.91 -0.16 -9.63
CA GLY A 239 -1.51 -0.59 -9.57
C GLY A 239 -1.24 -1.65 -8.51
N GLN A 240 -2.16 -1.83 -7.56
CA GLN A 240 -2.10 -2.85 -6.51
C GLN A 240 -2.82 -4.15 -6.91
N VAL A 241 -3.42 -4.22 -8.09
CA VAL A 241 -4.14 -5.38 -8.60
C VAL A 241 -3.21 -6.26 -9.45
N GLU A 242 -3.10 -7.53 -9.07
CA GLU A 242 -2.28 -8.52 -9.78
C GLU A 242 -3.00 -9.17 -10.97
N THR A 243 -4.34 -9.10 -11.03
CA THR A 243 -5.13 -9.71 -12.11
C THR A 243 -5.27 -8.79 -13.33
N ASP A 244 -5.57 -9.39 -14.49
CA ASP A 244 -5.79 -8.66 -15.74
C ASP A 244 -7.22 -8.14 -15.88
N GLU A 245 -8.17 -8.71 -15.14
CA GLU A 245 -9.58 -8.31 -15.13
C GLU A 245 -9.93 -7.75 -13.74
N ILE A 246 -10.71 -6.68 -13.74
CA ILE A 246 -11.23 -6.02 -12.54
C ILE A 246 -12.75 -5.92 -12.61
N GLU A 247 -13.35 -5.94 -11.43
CA GLU A 247 -14.79 -5.85 -11.22
C GLU A 247 -15.07 -4.61 -10.38
N LEU A 248 -15.99 -3.74 -10.83
CA LEU A 248 -16.38 -2.53 -10.13
C LEU A 248 -17.85 -2.61 -9.71
N ALA A 249 -18.13 -2.13 -8.50
CA ALA A 249 -19.48 -1.94 -7.98
C ALA A 249 -19.82 -0.45 -7.90
N ILE A 250 -20.56 0.05 -8.89
CA ILE A 250 -20.96 1.45 -9.03
C ILE A 250 -22.48 1.56 -8.88
N HIS A 251 -22.95 1.63 -7.63
CA HIS A 251 -24.39 1.59 -7.30
C HIS A 251 -25.01 2.96 -7.00
N ASP A 252 -24.21 3.96 -6.69
CA ASP A 252 -24.66 5.32 -6.41
C ASP A 252 -23.53 6.30 -6.78
N ALA A 253 -23.85 7.40 -7.46
CA ALA A 253 -22.86 8.39 -7.90
C ALA A 253 -22.08 9.04 -6.74
N LYS A 254 -22.61 9.00 -5.52
CA LYS A 254 -22.05 9.61 -4.30
C LYS A 254 -21.51 8.59 -3.30
N ARG A 255 -21.76 7.28 -3.50
CA ARG A 255 -21.20 6.24 -2.62
C ARG A 255 -19.88 5.73 -3.16
N SER A 256 -19.07 5.21 -2.25
CA SER A 256 -17.83 4.51 -2.56
C SER A 256 -18.02 3.43 -3.63
N ILE A 257 -17.07 3.38 -4.56
CA ILE A 257 -16.98 2.36 -5.60
C ILE A 257 -16.01 1.30 -5.10
N VAL A 258 -16.47 0.05 -5.03
CA VAL A 258 -15.63 -1.09 -4.62
C VAL A 258 -15.03 -1.74 -5.86
N ILE A 259 -13.73 -2.05 -5.80
CA ILE A 259 -12.99 -2.80 -6.82
C ILE A 259 -12.67 -4.18 -6.26
N THR A 260 -13.07 -5.23 -6.97
CA THR A 260 -12.76 -6.63 -6.65
C THR A 260 -12.12 -7.33 -7.84
N CYS A 261 -11.55 -8.50 -7.58
CA CYS A 261 -10.92 -9.33 -8.58
C CYS A 261 -11.40 -10.77 -8.37
N LYS A 262 -12.02 -11.38 -9.39
CA LYS A 262 -12.58 -12.73 -9.29
C LYS A 262 -11.55 -13.79 -8.87
N ASN A 263 -10.32 -13.66 -9.33
CA ASN A 263 -9.22 -14.58 -9.04
C ASN A 263 -8.43 -14.18 -7.78
N ASP A 264 -8.87 -13.14 -7.06
CA ASP A 264 -8.26 -12.69 -5.81
C ASP A 264 -9.37 -12.23 -4.83
N PRO A 265 -10.06 -13.17 -4.17
CA PRO A 265 -11.18 -12.86 -3.28
C PRO A 265 -10.76 -12.15 -1.98
N GLY A 266 -9.47 -12.16 -1.65
CA GLY A 266 -8.92 -11.47 -0.48
C GLY A 266 -8.72 -9.97 -0.70
N TYR A 267 -8.60 -9.54 -1.96
CA TYR A 267 -8.40 -8.14 -2.33
C TYR A 267 -9.71 -7.36 -2.38
N ARG A 268 -9.69 -6.14 -1.84
CA ARG A 268 -10.67 -5.09 -2.14
C ARG A 268 -9.99 -3.73 -2.22
N GLY A 269 -10.24 -3.02 -3.31
CA GLY A 269 -10.01 -1.59 -3.44
C GLY A 269 -11.29 -0.81 -3.19
N LEU A 270 -11.17 0.43 -2.73
CA LEU A 270 -12.29 1.36 -2.61
C LEU A 270 -11.88 2.73 -3.13
N LEU A 271 -12.77 3.35 -3.91
CA LEU A 271 -12.60 4.70 -4.42
C LEU A 271 -13.77 5.58 -3.97
N MET A 272 -13.47 6.74 -3.41
CA MET A 272 -14.47 7.74 -3.04
C MET A 272 -14.76 8.64 -4.24
N PRO A 273 -16.04 8.80 -4.64
CA PRO A 273 -16.39 9.75 -5.68
C PRO A 273 -16.09 11.19 -5.28
N ILE A 274 -15.67 11.98 -6.26
CA ILE A 274 -15.64 13.43 -6.17
C ILE A 274 -17.02 13.93 -6.57
N ALA A 275 -17.57 14.88 -5.82
CA ALA A 275 -18.83 15.53 -6.19
C ALA A 275 -18.73 16.06 -7.64
N SER A 276 -19.65 15.59 -8.48
CA SER A 276 -19.76 15.97 -9.89
C SER A 276 -20.10 17.43 -10.05
#